data_AF-A0A803VAF7-F1
#
_entry.id   AF-A0A803VAF7-F1
#
_cell.length_a   1.000
_cell.length_b   1.000
_cell.length_c   1.000
_cell.angle_alpha   90.00
_cell.angle_beta   90.00
_cell.angle_gamma   90.00
#
_symmetry.space_group_name_H-M   'P 1'
#
loop_
_entity.id
_entity.type
_entity.pdbx_description
1 polymer ?
#
loop_
_entity_poly.entity_id
_entity_poly.type
_entity_poly.pdbx_seq_one_letter_code
_entity_poly.pdbx_strand_id
1 'polypeptide(L)'
;MSAKKPVPFLRQVVPVRKKVGAAPPRFRASLSAADRAHTWQWGYCRWDRLLLEDRAGLLESADSHSVSLGRTMGGLEQLQVNLRSAPLKCIFLVFRPLEMSAKKPVPFLRQVVPVRKKVGARDPRFDDLSGEYKPEIFMKTYTFLDTIKKQEKEMVQKQLKKCRNMEEKEKLQRLLNRMTQQEQAQKKQQKLRERELSLKRQQRELAKQGKKPFFLKKSEKRKLELAEKYAELKRSGKLESFLNKKRKRNAIKDKRHLPSQKNL
;
A
#
# COMPACT_ATOMS: atom_id res chain seq x y z
N MET A 1 38.73 31.18 71.70
CA MET A 1 38.68 30.19 70.60
C MET A 1 38.00 30.84 69.40
N SER A 2 38.77 31.45 68.50
CA SER A 2 38.22 32.19 67.35
C SER A 2 38.26 31.34 66.09
N ALA A 3 37.08 30.99 65.56
CA ALA A 3 36.91 30.18 64.36
C ALA A 3 37.28 30.99 63.10
N LYS A 4 38.33 30.56 62.40
CA LYS A 4 38.68 31.08 61.06
C LYS A 4 37.69 30.50 60.04
N LYS A 5 36.92 31.37 59.38
CA LYS A 5 36.05 30.99 58.26
C LYS A 5 36.89 30.61 57.03
N PRO A 6 36.52 29.58 56.26
CA PRO A 6 37.26 29.21 55.05
C PRO A 6 36.95 30.16 53.88
N VAL A 7 37.99 30.52 53.15
CA VAL A 7 37.94 31.38 51.95
C VAL A 7 37.48 30.54 50.75
N PRO A 8 36.53 31.00 49.91
CA PRO A 8 36.11 30.26 48.74
C PRO A 8 37.14 30.38 47.60
N PHE A 9 37.62 29.23 47.13
CA PHE A 9 38.53 29.12 45.99
C PHE A 9 37.75 29.37 44.68
N LEU A 10 37.89 30.58 44.11
CA LEU A 10 37.37 30.89 42.78
C LEU A 10 38.16 30.10 41.72
N ARG A 11 37.53 29.05 41.17
CA ARG A 11 38.00 28.38 39.96
C ARG A 11 37.72 29.28 38.75
N GLN A 12 38.77 29.89 38.20
CA GLN A 12 38.68 30.58 36.91
C GLN A 12 38.35 29.55 35.82
N VAL A 13 37.19 29.69 35.18
CA VAL A 13 36.81 28.91 34.01
C VAL A 13 37.41 29.61 32.79
N VAL A 14 38.46 29.02 32.21
CA VAL A 14 39.03 29.47 30.93
C VAL A 14 38.06 29.10 29.81
N PRO A 15 37.61 30.04 28.96
CA PRO A 15 36.73 29.72 27.85
C PRO A 15 37.48 28.97 26.74
N VAL A 16 37.09 27.72 26.48
CA VAL A 16 37.55 26.94 25.34
C VAL A 16 36.96 27.56 24.06
N ARG A 17 37.79 28.29 23.30
CA ARG A 17 37.45 28.75 21.94
C ARG A 17 37.17 27.53 21.05
N LYS A 18 35.92 27.31 20.69
CA LYS A 18 35.54 26.39 19.61
C LYS A 18 36.11 26.94 18.30
N LYS A 19 37.10 26.24 17.71
CA LYS A 19 37.48 26.45 16.31
C LYS A 19 36.27 26.11 15.45
N VAL A 20 35.61 27.13 14.91
CA VAL A 20 34.62 26.97 13.85
C VAL A 20 35.42 26.58 12.60
N GLY A 21 35.30 25.31 12.19
CA GLY A 21 35.89 24.86 10.94
C GLY A 21 35.28 25.62 9.77
N ALA A 22 36.12 26.21 8.93
CA ALA A 22 35.72 26.85 7.70
C ALA A 22 35.00 25.85 6.79
N ALA A 23 33.87 26.26 6.20
CA ALA A 23 33.18 25.48 5.20
C ALA A 23 34.09 25.32 3.96
N PRO A 24 34.23 24.11 3.38
CA PRO A 24 35.02 23.92 2.17
C PRO A 24 34.41 24.69 0.99
N PRO A 25 35.23 25.18 0.05
CA PRO A 25 34.76 25.96 -1.09
C PRO A 25 33.82 25.12 -1.95
N ARG A 26 32.66 25.68 -2.29
CA ARG A 26 31.77 25.13 -3.31
C ARG A 26 32.45 25.27 -4.67
N PHE A 27 33.18 24.24 -5.09
CA PHE A 27 33.59 24.10 -6.48
C PHE A 27 32.32 23.97 -7.35
N ARG A 28 31.97 25.05 -8.05
CA ARG A 28 31.08 24.96 -9.22
C ARG A 28 31.85 24.25 -10.32
N ALA A 29 31.69 22.94 -10.41
CA ALA A 29 32.08 22.21 -11.61
C ALA A 29 31.09 22.56 -12.72
N SER A 30 31.53 23.37 -13.68
CA SER A 30 30.92 23.47 -15.00
C SER A 30 31.17 22.16 -15.74
N LEU A 31 30.20 21.24 -15.70
CA LEU A 31 30.22 20.06 -16.55
C LEU A 31 29.70 20.44 -17.93
N SER A 32 30.60 20.37 -18.92
CA SER A 32 30.30 20.34 -20.35
C SER A 32 29.25 19.27 -20.67
N ALA A 33 28.35 19.56 -21.59
CA ALA A 33 27.23 18.70 -21.98
C ALA A 33 27.65 17.41 -22.74
N ALA A 34 28.94 17.19 -23.00
CA ALA A 34 29.43 16.12 -23.86
C ALA A 34 29.73 14.77 -23.16
N ASP A 35 29.90 14.70 -21.84
CA ASP A 35 30.28 13.45 -21.14
C ASP A 35 29.08 12.65 -20.59
N ARG A 36 27.90 12.80 -21.20
CA ARG A 36 26.66 12.10 -20.78
C ARG A 36 26.25 10.95 -21.69
N ALA A 37 27.07 10.55 -22.65
CA ALA A 37 26.65 9.67 -23.75
C ALA A 37 27.51 8.42 -23.98
N HIS A 38 28.20 7.84 -22.99
CA HIS A 38 28.82 6.51 -23.17
C HIS A 38 28.94 5.76 -21.82
N THR A 39 27.85 5.19 -21.33
CA THR A 39 27.82 3.98 -20.45
C THR A 39 26.36 3.60 -20.16
N TRP A 40 25.57 3.37 -21.21
CA TRP A 40 24.30 2.65 -21.12
C TRP A 40 24.26 1.55 -22.16
N GLN A 41 25.25 0.67 -22.11
CA GLN A 41 25.15 -0.63 -22.74
C GLN A 41 25.94 -1.59 -21.87
N TRP A 42 25.29 -2.71 -21.52
CA TRP A 42 25.73 -3.81 -20.66
C TRP A 42 25.47 -3.65 -19.16
N GLY A 43 24.33 -4.19 -18.70
CA GLY A 43 24.20 -4.58 -17.28
C GLY A 43 22.84 -4.57 -16.61
N TYR A 44 21.70 -4.59 -17.31
CA TYR A 44 20.39 -4.86 -16.67
C TYR A 44 19.63 -5.96 -17.40
N CYS A 45 20.01 -7.20 -17.13
CA CYS A 45 19.14 -8.34 -17.34
C CYS A 45 18.52 -8.78 -16.01
N ARG A 46 17.21 -8.53 -15.92
CA ARG A 46 16.21 -9.38 -15.25
C ARG A 46 15.97 -9.21 -13.74
N TRP A 47 15.70 -8.00 -13.25
CA TRP A 47 14.79 -7.74 -12.12
C TRP A 47 14.44 -6.24 -12.12
N ASP A 48 13.48 -5.82 -12.95
CA ASP A 48 12.66 -4.60 -12.76
C ASP A 48 11.72 -4.40 -13.96
N ARG A 49 10.73 -5.28 -14.07
CA ARG A 49 9.52 -5.05 -14.86
C ARG A 49 8.35 -5.55 -14.02
N LEU A 50 7.99 -4.78 -13.00
CA LEU A 50 6.72 -4.86 -12.25
C LEU A 50 6.76 -3.82 -11.11
N LEU A 51 6.76 -2.52 -11.43
CA LEU A 51 6.30 -1.42 -10.55
C LEU A 51 6.61 -0.07 -11.21
N LEU A 52 5.97 0.23 -12.34
CA LEU A 52 5.92 1.61 -12.82
C LEU A 52 4.76 1.85 -13.78
N GLU A 53 3.54 1.75 -13.26
CA GLU A 53 2.34 2.30 -13.88
C GLU A 53 1.35 2.56 -12.74
N ASP A 54 1.55 3.68 -12.05
CA ASP A 54 0.56 4.29 -11.14
C ASP A 54 1.00 5.74 -10.83
N ARG A 55 1.23 6.50 -11.89
CA ARG A 55 1.48 7.94 -11.78
C ARG A 55 0.99 8.69 -13.02
N ALA A 56 -0.32 8.64 -13.25
CA ALA A 56 -1.02 9.63 -14.07
C ALA A 56 -2.48 9.69 -13.59
N GLY A 57 -2.92 10.87 -13.13
CA GLY A 57 -4.32 11.11 -12.75
C GLY A 57 -4.50 11.85 -11.43
N LEU A 58 -3.94 13.06 -11.30
CA LEU A 58 -4.28 13.97 -10.20
C LEU A 58 -4.00 15.42 -10.61
N LEU A 59 -4.93 16.01 -11.35
CA LEU A 59 -5.32 17.43 -11.31
C LEU A 59 -6.54 17.61 -12.22
N GLU A 60 -7.73 17.86 -11.67
CA GLU A 60 -8.65 19.00 -11.93
C GLU A 60 -10.07 18.38 -11.75
N SER A 61 -11.10 18.93 -11.11
CA SER A 61 -11.37 20.27 -10.58
C SER A 61 -12.58 20.21 -9.64
N ALA A 62 -12.57 21.14 -8.68
CA ALA A 62 -13.71 21.89 -8.14
C ALA A 62 -14.92 21.17 -7.50
N ASP A 63 -15.07 21.50 -6.22
CA ASP A 63 -16.30 21.77 -5.49
C ASP A 63 -17.49 22.20 -6.39
N SER A 64 -18.72 21.80 -6.05
CA SER A 64 -19.69 22.68 -5.36
C SER A 64 -21.14 22.15 -5.37
N HIS A 65 -21.86 22.43 -4.28
CA HIS A 65 -23.32 22.58 -4.14
C HIS A 65 -24.20 21.32 -4.31
N SER A 66 -24.67 20.66 -3.24
CA SER A 66 -25.83 21.03 -2.41
C SER A 66 -27.04 21.55 -3.19
N VAL A 67 -28.04 20.69 -3.48
CA VAL A 67 -29.46 21.09 -3.37
C VAL A 67 -30.32 19.85 -3.10
N SER A 68 -30.86 19.79 -1.89
CA SER A 68 -32.09 19.10 -1.54
C SER A 68 -33.27 19.83 -2.16
N LEU A 69 -34.01 19.20 -3.08
CA LEU A 69 -35.30 19.73 -3.55
C LEU A 69 -36.44 18.99 -2.89
N GLY A 70 -37.15 19.78 -2.06
CA GLY A 70 -38.38 19.42 -1.41
C GLY A 70 -39.53 19.30 -2.39
N ARG A 71 -40.45 18.43 -1.97
CA ARG A 71 -41.86 18.37 -2.33
C ARG A 71 -42.48 19.76 -2.44
N THR A 72 -43.10 20.06 -3.57
CA THR A 72 -44.25 20.94 -3.66
C THR A 72 -45.37 20.23 -4.41
N MET A 73 -46.52 20.20 -3.77
CA MET A 73 -47.83 19.80 -4.30
C MET A 73 -48.46 21.00 -4.99
N GLY A 74 -49.27 20.76 -6.02
CA GLY A 74 -50.28 21.71 -6.50
C GLY A 74 -50.18 21.99 -7.99
N GLY A 75 -51.19 21.54 -8.73
CA GLY A 75 -51.31 21.79 -10.16
C GLY A 75 -52.40 20.92 -10.80
N LEU A 76 -53.64 21.12 -10.35
CA LEU A 76 -54.84 20.72 -11.07
C LEU A 76 -54.93 21.55 -12.35
N GLU A 77 -54.69 20.95 -13.50
CA GLU A 77 -55.34 21.37 -14.74
C GLU A 77 -55.90 20.13 -15.43
N GLN A 78 -57.23 20.05 -15.35
CA GLN A 78 -58.04 19.27 -16.26
C GLN A 78 -57.96 19.92 -17.63
N LEU A 79 -57.45 19.21 -18.64
CA LEU A 79 -57.80 19.51 -20.02
C LEU A 79 -58.11 18.22 -20.77
N GLN A 80 -59.33 18.25 -21.30
CA GLN A 80 -60.00 17.40 -22.27
C GLN A 80 -59.35 16.06 -22.65
N VAL A 81 -60.09 15.02 -22.30
CA VAL A 81 -60.34 13.85 -23.15
C VAL A 81 -60.30 14.18 -24.65
N ASN A 82 -59.28 13.65 -25.32
CA ASN A 82 -59.37 13.31 -26.73
C ASN A 82 -58.94 11.85 -26.87
N LEU A 83 -59.89 10.95 -26.62
CA LEU A 83 -59.85 9.58 -27.13
C LEU A 83 -59.98 9.65 -28.65
N ARG A 84 -58.88 9.97 -29.34
CA ARG A 84 -58.69 9.48 -30.70
C ARG A 84 -58.15 8.06 -30.54
N SER A 85 -59.08 7.11 -30.57
CA SER A 85 -58.84 5.71 -30.83
C SER A 85 -58.05 5.58 -32.14
N ALA A 86 -56.73 5.64 -32.04
CA ALA A 86 -55.87 5.14 -33.10
C ALA A 86 -56.11 3.62 -33.13
N PRO A 87 -56.54 3.04 -34.25
CA PRO A 87 -56.66 1.60 -34.32
C PRO A 87 -55.29 1.02 -33.98
N LEU A 88 -55.26 0.10 -33.01
CA LEU A 88 -54.11 -0.76 -32.79
C LEU A 88 -53.77 -1.35 -34.16
N LYS A 89 -52.72 -0.83 -34.81
CA LYS A 89 -52.14 -1.50 -35.97
C LYS A 89 -51.78 -2.87 -35.44
N CYS A 90 -52.55 -3.87 -35.87
CA CYS A 90 -52.26 -5.27 -35.61
C CYS A 90 -50.77 -5.44 -35.80
N ILE A 91 -50.10 -5.82 -34.72
CA ILE A 91 -48.74 -6.31 -34.73
C ILE A 91 -48.84 -7.55 -35.62
N PHE A 92 -48.61 -7.34 -36.91
CA PHE A 92 -48.53 -8.42 -37.88
C PHE A 92 -47.38 -9.28 -37.36
N LEU A 93 -47.68 -10.54 -37.05
CA LEU A 93 -46.68 -11.55 -36.77
C LEU A 93 -45.87 -11.74 -38.06
N VAL A 94 -44.85 -10.90 -38.27
CA VAL A 94 -44.00 -10.92 -39.47
C VAL A 94 -42.85 -11.90 -39.24
N PHE A 95 -43.13 -13.18 -39.48
CA PHE A 95 -42.19 -14.04 -40.20
C PHE A 95 -42.77 -14.44 -41.56
N ARG A 96 -43.57 -13.55 -42.17
CA ARG A 96 -43.98 -13.66 -43.56
C ARG A 96 -43.17 -12.64 -44.37
N PRO A 97 -42.47 -13.06 -45.45
CA PRO A 97 -41.76 -12.11 -46.29
C PRO A 97 -42.75 -11.09 -46.86
N LEU A 98 -42.43 -9.80 -46.67
CA LEU A 98 -43.12 -8.72 -47.35
C LEU A 98 -42.55 -8.60 -48.76
N GLU A 99 -43.41 -8.65 -49.78
CA GLU A 99 -43.01 -8.39 -51.16
C GLU A 99 -42.52 -6.93 -51.27
N MET A 100 -41.27 -6.77 -51.71
CA MET A 100 -40.62 -5.48 -51.88
C MET A 100 -40.35 -5.28 -53.37
N SER A 101 -40.68 -4.08 -53.89
CA SER A 101 -40.41 -3.75 -55.29
C SER A 101 -38.91 -3.75 -55.58
N ALA A 102 -38.51 -4.42 -56.66
CA ALA A 102 -37.13 -4.44 -57.17
C ALA A 102 -36.61 -3.05 -57.60
N LYS A 103 -37.51 -2.05 -57.72
CA LYS A 103 -37.16 -0.67 -58.08
C LYS A 103 -36.59 0.14 -56.91
N LYS A 104 -36.56 -0.41 -55.69
CA LYS A 104 -35.96 0.27 -54.54
C LYS A 104 -34.44 0.11 -54.59
N PRO A 105 -33.65 1.20 -54.76
CA PRO A 105 -32.20 1.10 -54.78
C PRO A 105 -31.68 0.67 -53.41
N VAL A 106 -30.69 -0.21 -53.38
CA VAL A 106 -30.06 -0.67 -52.13
C VAL A 106 -29.27 0.49 -51.53
N PRO A 107 -29.47 0.85 -50.25
CA PRO A 107 -28.69 1.90 -49.62
C PRO A 107 -27.21 1.48 -49.52
N PHE A 108 -26.30 2.40 -49.87
CA PHE A 108 -24.85 2.15 -49.85
C PHE A 108 -24.30 1.85 -48.45
N LEU A 109 -24.93 2.41 -47.41
CA LEU A 109 -24.53 2.23 -46.02
C LEU A 109 -25.51 1.31 -45.29
N ARG A 110 -24.96 0.29 -44.60
CA ARG A 110 -25.75 -0.57 -43.71
C ARG A 110 -26.15 0.22 -42.47
N GLN A 111 -27.43 0.18 -42.09
CA GLN A 111 -27.91 0.72 -40.82
C GLN A 111 -27.41 -0.19 -39.68
N VAL A 112 -26.35 0.23 -38.98
CA VAL A 112 -25.85 -0.47 -37.79
C VAL A 112 -26.78 -0.14 -36.63
N VAL A 113 -27.72 -1.03 -36.33
CA VAL A 113 -28.53 -0.94 -35.11
C VAL A 113 -27.58 -1.20 -33.93
N PRO A 114 -27.41 -0.28 -32.97
CA PRO A 114 -26.62 -0.56 -31.78
C PRO A 114 -27.32 -1.65 -30.98
N VAL A 115 -26.82 -2.88 -31.10
CA VAL A 115 -27.26 -3.99 -30.26
C VAL A 115 -26.88 -3.62 -28.84
N ARG A 116 -27.87 -3.39 -27.98
CA ARG A 116 -27.65 -3.27 -26.53
C ARG A 116 -26.97 -4.56 -26.09
N LYS A 117 -25.66 -4.50 -25.83
CA LYS A 117 -24.91 -5.64 -25.29
C LYS A 117 -25.63 -6.05 -24.02
N LYS A 118 -26.22 -7.25 -24.02
CA LYS A 118 -26.81 -7.82 -22.80
C LYS A 118 -25.67 -7.88 -21.79
N VAL A 119 -25.81 -7.17 -20.68
CA VAL A 119 -24.89 -7.32 -19.55
C VAL A 119 -24.97 -8.79 -19.18
N GLY A 120 -23.90 -9.55 -19.47
CA GLY A 120 -23.86 -10.98 -19.20
C GLY A 120 -24.12 -11.24 -17.72
N ALA A 121 -24.55 -12.46 -17.39
CA ALA A 121 -24.60 -12.89 -16.00
C ALA A 121 -23.20 -12.69 -15.39
N ARG A 122 -23.07 -11.75 -14.45
CA ARG A 122 -21.80 -11.42 -13.81
C ARG A 122 -21.54 -12.40 -12.68
N ASP A 123 -20.37 -13.02 -12.65
CA ASP A 123 -19.96 -13.86 -11.52
C ASP A 123 -19.57 -12.92 -10.36
N PRO A 124 -20.27 -12.94 -9.22
CA PRO A 124 -19.97 -12.04 -8.11
C PRO A 124 -18.55 -12.22 -7.57
N ARG A 125 -17.86 -13.33 -7.85
CA ARG A 125 -16.45 -13.52 -7.47
C ARG A 125 -15.48 -12.72 -8.34
N PHE A 126 -15.88 -12.40 -9.57
CA PHE A 126 -15.04 -11.78 -10.59
C PHE A 126 -15.64 -10.48 -11.13
N ASP A 127 -16.76 -10.00 -10.57
CA ASP A 127 -17.35 -8.71 -10.91
C ASP A 127 -16.61 -7.60 -10.18
N ASP A 128 -16.14 -6.61 -10.92
CA ASP A 128 -15.43 -5.45 -10.38
C ASP A 128 -16.30 -4.67 -9.38
N LEU A 129 -17.64 -4.80 -9.48
CA LEU A 129 -18.60 -4.18 -8.56
C LEU A 129 -18.71 -4.89 -7.20
N SER A 130 -18.18 -6.11 -7.05
CA SER A 130 -18.30 -6.89 -5.80
C SER A 130 -17.40 -6.41 -4.65
N GLY A 131 -16.60 -5.35 -4.88
CA GLY A 131 -15.83 -4.65 -3.86
C GLY A 131 -14.43 -5.20 -3.62
N GLU A 132 -13.68 -4.52 -2.74
CA GLU A 132 -12.26 -4.79 -2.51
C GLU A 132 -11.99 -5.79 -1.38
N TYR A 133 -10.86 -6.49 -1.48
CA TYR A 133 -10.39 -7.41 -0.45
C TYR A 133 -10.11 -6.70 0.88
N LYS A 134 -10.91 -7.03 1.90
CA LYS A 134 -10.72 -6.57 3.27
C LYS A 134 -10.07 -7.66 4.12
N PRO A 135 -8.79 -7.51 4.51
CA PRO A 135 -8.07 -8.55 5.24
C PRO A 135 -8.67 -8.81 6.62
N GLU A 136 -9.31 -7.83 7.25
CA GLU A 136 -9.96 -7.98 8.56
C GLU A 136 -11.15 -8.94 8.53
N ILE A 137 -11.98 -8.84 7.48
CA ILE A 137 -13.13 -9.71 7.30
C ILE A 137 -12.64 -11.11 6.96
N PHE A 138 -11.69 -11.22 6.02
CA PHE A 138 -11.11 -12.50 5.65
C PHE A 138 -10.55 -13.27 6.84
N MET A 139 -9.77 -12.62 7.71
CA MET A 139 -9.21 -13.29 8.89
C MET A 139 -10.28 -13.78 9.86
N LYS A 140 -11.44 -13.11 9.94
CA LYS A 140 -12.55 -13.50 10.83
C LYS A 140 -13.41 -14.60 10.22
N THR A 141 -13.72 -14.50 8.93
CA THR A 141 -14.56 -15.48 8.22
C THR A 141 -13.81 -16.80 8.03
N TYR A 142 -12.51 -16.76 7.80
CA TYR A 142 -11.69 -17.93 7.48
C TYR A 142 -10.69 -18.27 8.60
N THR A 143 -11.08 -18.13 9.87
CA THR A 143 -10.25 -18.47 11.03
C THR A 143 -9.82 -19.94 11.05
N PHE A 144 -10.66 -20.85 10.53
CA PHE A 144 -10.37 -22.28 10.45
C PHE A 144 -9.16 -22.59 9.55
N LEU A 145 -8.77 -21.71 8.63
CA LEU A 145 -7.56 -21.92 7.83
C LEU A 145 -6.31 -21.96 8.72
N ASP A 146 -6.32 -21.27 9.87
CA ASP A 146 -5.18 -21.28 10.78
C ASP A 146 -5.05 -22.62 11.52
N THR A 147 -6.13 -23.36 11.75
CA THR A 147 -6.06 -24.72 12.31
C THR A 147 -5.52 -25.70 11.28
N ILE A 148 -6.00 -25.62 10.04
CA ILE A 148 -5.52 -26.45 8.93
C ILE A 148 -4.02 -26.24 8.68
N LYS A 149 -3.56 -24.98 8.56
CA LYS A 149 -2.13 -24.67 8.38
C LYS A 149 -1.25 -25.20 9.50
N LYS A 150 -1.74 -25.19 10.75
CA LYS A 150 -1.00 -25.76 11.90
C LYS A 150 -0.87 -27.28 11.75
N GLN A 151 -1.96 -27.95 11.40
CA GLN A 151 -1.95 -29.40 11.14
C GLN A 151 -1.01 -29.76 9.99
N GLU A 152 -1.07 -29.04 8.86
CA GLU A 152 -0.15 -29.20 7.72
C GLU A 152 1.32 -29.05 8.12
N LYS A 153 1.62 -28.04 8.93
CA LYS A 153 2.96 -27.81 9.46
C LYS A 153 3.45 -28.96 10.33
N GLU A 154 2.59 -29.50 11.18
CA GLU A 154 2.90 -30.68 12.00
C GLU A 154 3.10 -31.93 11.14
N MET A 155 2.29 -32.13 10.08
CA MET A 155 2.45 -33.23 9.14
C MET A 155 3.82 -33.17 8.43
N VAL A 156 4.21 -32.00 7.93
CA VAL A 156 5.52 -31.79 7.30
C VAL A 156 6.66 -32.04 8.29
N GLN A 157 6.52 -31.63 9.55
CA GLN A 157 7.52 -31.94 10.59
C GLN A 157 7.62 -33.44 10.87
N LYS A 158 6.49 -34.15 10.91
CA LYS A 158 6.47 -35.62 11.08
C LYS A 158 7.14 -36.32 9.89
N GLN A 159 6.86 -35.89 8.67
CA GLN A 159 7.51 -36.41 7.47
C GLN A 159 9.02 -36.17 7.52
N LEU A 160 9.44 -34.96 7.89
CA LEU A 160 10.87 -34.61 7.99
C LEU A 160 11.64 -35.51 8.96
N LYS A 161 11.01 -35.94 10.05
CA LYS A 161 11.59 -36.88 11.02
C LYS A 161 11.69 -38.31 10.49
N LYS A 162 10.80 -38.71 9.58
CA LYS A 162 10.73 -40.06 9.00
C LYS A 162 11.60 -40.22 7.75
N CYS A 163 11.78 -39.15 6.97
CA CYS A 163 12.52 -39.20 5.71
C CYS A 163 13.99 -39.54 5.92
N ARG A 164 14.45 -40.59 5.24
CA ARG A 164 15.86 -40.99 5.15
C ARG A 164 16.57 -40.38 3.93
N ASN A 165 15.83 -40.18 2.84
CA ASN A 165 16.34 -39.60 1.60
C ASN A 165 16.74 -38.13 1.81
N MET A 166 17.96 -37.78 1.42
CA MET A 166 18.53 -36.44 1.66
C MET A 166 17.85 -35.36 0.80
N GLU A 167 17.58 -35.63 -0.47
CA GLU A 167 16.93 -34.65 -1.36
C GLU A 167 15.50 -34.30 -0.91
N GLU A 168 14.73 -35.32 -0.51
CA GLU A 168 13.37 -35.13 0.01
C GLU A 168 13.38 -34.38 1.33
N LYS A 169 14.35 -34.68 2.20
CA LYS A 169 14.56 -33.98 3.47
C LYS A 169 14.83 -32.50 3.24
N GLU A 170 15.66 -32.14 2.27
CA GLU A 170 15.88 -30.74 1.90
C GLU A 170 14.62 -30.06 1.38
N LYS A 171 13.87 -30.73 0.48
CA LYS A 171 12.60 -30.20 -0.05
C LYS A 171 11.61 -29.91 1.09
N LEU A 172 11.48 -30.84 2.05
CA LEU A 172 10.61 -30.69 3.22
C LEU A 172 11.10 -29.58 4.17
N GLN A 173 12.41 -29.43 4.39
CA GLN A 173 12.97 -28.33 5.18
C GLN A 173 12.67 -26.97 4.52
N ARG A 174 12.87 -26.86 3.20
CA ARG A 174 12.54 -25.64 2.45
C ARG A 174 11.05 -25.30 2.56
N LEU A 175 10.18 -26.30 2.47
CA LEU A 175 8.74 -26.11 2.66
C LEU A 175 8.40 -25.63 4.07
N LEU A 176 8.97 -26.26 5.11
CA LEU A 176 8.77 -25.86 6.50
C LEU A 176 9.25 -24.42 6.76
N ASN A 177 10.41 -24.06 6.19
CA ASN A 177 10.94 -22.70 6.26
C ASN A 177 10.01 -21.69 5.59
N ARG A 178 9.44 -22.02 4.43
CA ARG A 178 8.46 -21.16 3.75
C ARG A 178 7.20 -20.96 4.59
N MET A 179 6.63 -22.05 5.14
CA MET A 179 5.44 -21.96 6.00
C MET A 179 5.69 -21.13 7.26
N THR A 180 6.84 -21.33 7.92
CA THR A 180 7.19 -20.54 9.11
C THR A 180 7.39 -19.06 8.80
N GLN A 181 8.03 -18.72 7.67
CA GLN A 181 8.20 -17.34 7.23
C GLN A 181 6.86 -16.67 6.91
N GLN A 182 5.95 -17.37 6.23
CA GLN A 182 4.62 -16.85 5.94
C GLN A 182 3.82 -16.59 7.23
N GLU A 183 3.85 -17.52 8.18
CA GLU A 183 3.20 -17.36 9.49
C GLU A 183 3.77 -16.15 10.26
N GLN A 184 5.10 -15.99 10.28
CA GLN A 184 5.76 -14.86 10.93
C GLN A 184 5.40 -13.52 10.25
N ALA A 185 5.34 -13.49 8.92
CA ALA A 185 4.94 -12.32 8.15
C ALA A 185 3.50 -11.90 8.46
N GLN A 186 2.58 -12.87 8.49
CA GLN A 186 1.17 -12.63 8.84
C GLN A 186 1.02 -12.10 10.27
N LYS A 187 1.68 -12.74 11.25
CA LYS A 187 1.68 -12.26 12.66
C LYS A 187 2.24 -10.85 12.78
N LYS A 188 3.30 -10.52 12.04
CA LYS A 188 3.87 -9.17 12.03
C LYS A 188 2.87 -8.15 11.48
N GLN A 189 2.17 -8.46 10.38
CA GLN A 189 1.13 -7.58 9.83
C GLN A 189 -0.06 -7.41 10.77
N GLN A 190 -0.49 -8.48 11.46
CA GLN A 190 -1.54 -8.43 12.48
C GLN A 190 -1.13 -7.50 13.64
N LYS A 191 0.06 -7.68 14.20
CA LYS A 191 0.59 -6.81 15.27
C LYS A 191 0.64 -5.33 14.85
N LEU A 192 1.04 -5.04 13.61
CA LEU A 192 1.04 -3.67 13.10
C LEU A 192 -0.38 -3.11 13.03
N ARG A 193 -1.33 -3.87 12.49
CA ARG A 193 -2.75 -3.48 12.44
C ARG A 193 -3.34 -3.25 13.83
N GLU A 194 -3.07 -4.15 14.78
CA GLU A 194 -3.53 -4.01 16.17
C GLU A 194 -3.01 -2.74 16.83
N ARG A 195 -1.73 -2.40 16.62
CA ARG A 195 -1.14 -1.15 17.12
C ARG A 195 -1.79 0.09 16.50
N GLU A 196 -2.08 0.06 15.20
CA GLU A 196 -2.77 1.17 14.55
C GLU A 196 -4.20 1.32 15.07
N LEU A 197 -4.91 0.20 15.28
CA LEU A 197 -6.25 0.20 15.84
C LEU A 197 -6.26 0.69 17.29
N SER A 198 -5.28 0.28 18.12
CA SER A 198 -5.18 0.76 19.51
C SER A 198 -4.93 2.26 19.58
N LEU A 199 -4.02 2.80 18.75
CA LEU A 199 -3.80 4.24 18.65
C LEU A 199 -5.06 4.99 18.20
N LYS A 200 -5.78 4.47 17.21
CA LYS A 200 -7.05 5.06 16.76
C LYS A 200 -8.12 5.03 17.86
N ARG A 201 -8.19 3.96 18.66
CA ARG A 201 -9.12 3.86 19.80
C ARG A 201 -8.80 4.88 20.89
N GLN A 202 -7.55 4.99 21.31
CA GLN A 202 -7.09 5.99 22.28
C GLN A 202 -7.41 7.42 21.81
N GLN A 203 -7.20 7.71 20.53
CA GLN A 203 -7.55 9.01 19.95
C GLN A 203 -9.06 9.29 20.01
N ARG A 204 -9.90 8.29 19.70
CA ARG A 204 -11.36 8.43 19.80
C ARG A 204 -11.79 8.68 21.25
N GLU A 205 -11.16 8.04 22.22
CA GLU A 205 -11.45 8.24 23.64
C GLU A 205 -11.06 9.65 24.11
N LEU A 206 -9.89 10.15 23.72
CA LEU A 206 -9.48 11.52 24.00
C LEU A 206 -10.42 12.55 23.35
N ALA A 207 -10.88 12.28 22.12
CA ALA A 207 -11.85 13.11 21.43
C ALA A 207 -13.20 13.14 22.17
N LYS A 208 -13.67 11.99 22.67
CA LYS A 208 -14.88 11.90 23.51
C LYS A 208 -14.75 12.70 24.80
N GLN A 209 -13.55 12.80 25.36
CA GLN A 209 -13.26 13.65 26.53
C GLN A 209 -13.19 15.16 26.18
N GLY A 210 -13.38 15.55 24.92
CA GLY A 210 -13.29 16.94 24.46
C GLY A 210 -11.85 17.42 24.21
N LYS A 211 -10.84 16.56 24.38
CA LYS A 211 -9.44 16.90 24.07
C LYS A 211 -9.24 16.86 22.55
N LYS A 212 -8.44 17.79 22.03
CA LYS A 212 -8.11 17.85 20.60
C LYS A 212 -7.42 16.54 20.16
N PRO A 213 -7.93 15.82 19.14
CA PRO A 213 -7.30 14.60 18.64
C PRO A 213 -5.88 14.88 18.14
N PHE A 214 -4.88 14.21 18.72
CA PHE A 214 -3.48 14.33 18.32
C PHE A 214 -3.03 13.14 17.47
N PHE A 215 -2.64 13.38 16.23
CA PHE A 215 -2.12 12.37 15.33
C PHE A 215 -0.59 12.35 15.36
N LEU A 216 -0.02 11.25 15.87
CA LEU A 216 1.43 11.02 15.87
C LEU A 216 1.99 11.11 14.46
N LYS A 217 3.09 11.86 14.32
CA LYS A 217 3.81 11.95 13.05
C LYS A 217 4.38 10.58 12.66
N LYS A 218 4.58 10.34 11.37
CA LYS A 218 5.17 9.07 10.86
C LYS A 218 6.55 8.79 11.50
N SER A 219 7.34 9.83 11.76
CA SER A 219 8.65 9.72 12.43
C SER A 219 8.54 9.27 13.89
N GLU A 220 7.55 9.78 14.63
CA GLU A 220 7.29 9.42 16.03
C GLU A 220 6.81 7.98 16.13
N LYS A 221 5.90 7.55 15.24
CA LYS A 221 5.48 6.13 15.14
C LYS A 221 6.68 5.20 14.94
N ARG A 222 7.60 5.56 14.04
CA ARG A 222 8.84 4.80 13.82
C ARG A 222 9.73 4.75 15.06
N LYS A 223 9.83 5.83 15.84
CA LYS A 223 10.59 5.85 17.11
C LYS A 223 9.98 4.89 18.13
N LEU A 224 8.64 4.88 18.27
CA LEU A 224 7.92 3.95 19.14
C LEU A 224 8.18 2.49 18.72
N GLU A 225 8.02 2.18 17.44
CA GLU A 225 8.32 0.83 16.93
C GLU A 225 9.77 0.40 17.15
N LEU A 226 10.73 1.33 17.02
CA LEU A 226 12.15 1.05 17.27
C LEU A 226 12.42 0.82 18.76
N ALA A 227 11.78 1.58 19.64
CA ALA A 227 11.89 1.40 21.09
C ALA A 227 11.33 0.03 21.52
N GLU A 228 10.18 -0.37 20.99
CA GLU A 228 9.60 -1.70 21.24
C GLU A 228 10.51 -2.82 20.74
N LYS A 229 11.00 -2.72 19.50
CA LYS A 229 11.95 -3.71 18.94
C LYS A 229 13.23 -3.79 19.76
N TYR A 230 13.72 -2.67 20.27
CA TYR A 230 14.89 -2.64 21.14
C TYR A 230 14.62 -3.37 22.46
N ALA A 231 13.46 -3.13 23.08
CA ALA A 231 13.04 -3.81 24.29
C ALA A 231 12.88 -5.34 24.07
N GLU A 232 12.26 -5.75 22.96
CA GLU A 232 12.14 -7.15 22.56
C GLU A 232 13.51 -7.83 22.40
N LEU A 233 14.46 -7.17 21.71
CA LEU A 233 15.82 -7.70 21.50
C LEU A 233 16.65 -7.73 22.78
N LYS A 234 16.45 -6.75 23.68
CA LYS A 234 17.07 -6.72 25.00
C LYS A 234 16.57 -7.89 25.86
N ARG A 235 15.25 -8.13 25.87
CA ARG A 235 14.62 -9.29 26.54
C ARG A 235 15.13 -10.62 25.99
N SER A 236 15.34 -10.72 24.68
CA SER A 236 15.81 -11.95 24.05
C SER A 236 17.33 -12.15 24.11
N GLY A 237 18.10 -11.22 24.68
CA GLY A 237 19.57 -11.25 24.72
C GLY A 237 20.27 -11.12 23.35
N LYS A 238 19.54 -10.77 22.28
CA LYS A 238 20.07 -10.71 20.89
C LYS A 238 20.49 -9.31 20.47
N LEU A 239 20.50 -8.36 21.41
CA LEU A 239 20.71 -6.95 21.15
C LEU A 239 22.12 -6.66 20.58
N GLU A 240 23.17 -7.17 21.23
CA GLU A 240 24.55 -6.93 20.79
C GLU A 240 24.82 -7.48 19.39
N SER A 241 24.32 -8.68 19.09
CA SER A 241 24.41 -9.27 17.75
C SER A 241 23.71 -8.41 16.70
N PHE A 242 22.53 -7.86 17.03
CA PHE A 242 21.80 -6.96 16.14
C PHE A 242 22.55 -5.64 15.90
N LEU A 243 23.08 -5.02 16.96
CA LEU A 243 23.87 -3.80 16.86
C LEU A 243 25.14 -4.01 16.06
N ASN A 244 25.87 -5.11 16.29
CA ASN A 244 27.06 -5.47 15.51
C ASN A 244 26.73 -5.66 14.02
N LYS A 245 25.64 -6.38 13.69
CA LYS A 245 25.19 -6.52 12.29
C LYS A 245 24.77 -5.19 11.67
N LYS A 246 24.19 -4.28 12.46
CA LYS A 246 23.79 -2.94 12.00
C LYS A 246 25.02 -2.03 11.78
N ARG A 247 25.99 -2.03 12.71
CA ARG A 247 27.29 -1.36 12.57
C ARG A 247 28.03 -1.83 11.31
N LYS A 248 28.12 -3.15 11.08
CA LYS A 248 28.73 -3.73 9.87
C LYS A 248 28.03 -3.27 8.58
N ARG A 249 26.70 -3.30 8.53
CA ARG A 249 25.93 -2.83 7.36
C ARG A 249 26.09 -1.35 7.10
N ASN A 250 26.12 -0.53 8.15
CA ASN A 250 26.36 0.92 8.03
C ASN A 250 27.78 1.19 7.51
N ALA A 251 28.80 0.57 8.09
CA ALA A 251 30.17 0.71 7.63
C ALA A 251 30.35 0.34 6.14
N ILE A 252 29.66 -0.71 5.66
CA ILE A 252 29.67 -1.07 4.23
C ILE A 252 29.02 0.02 3.36
N LYS A 253 27.93 0.63 3.82
CA LYS A 253 27.30 1.75 3.11
C LYS A 253 28.19 2.98 3.09
N ASP A 254 28.79 3.31 4.23
CA ASP A 254 29.69 4.46 4.36
C ASP A 254 30.92 4.27 3.46
N LYS A 255 31.47 3.05 3.38
CA LYS A 255 32.54 2.69 2.43
C LYS A 255 32.18 2.93 0.96
N ARG A 256 30.91 2.79 0.56
CA ARG A 256 30.47 3.09 -0.82
C ARG A 256 30.49 4.59 -1.14
N HIS A 257 30.36 5.43 -0.12
CA HIS A 257 30.36 6.89 -0.27
C HIS A 257 31.75 7.51 -0.11
N LEU A 258 32.75 6.72 0.31
CA LEU A 258 34.14 7.15 0.31
C LEU A 258 34.69 7.07 -1.12
N PRO A 259 35.47 8.06 -1.57
CA PRO A 259 36.18 7.95 -2.84
C PRO A 259 37.08 6.71 -2.79
N SER A 260 36.89 5.77 -3.73
CA SER A 260 37.82 4.65 -3.87
C SER A 260 39.15 5.22 -4.33
N GLN A 261 40.22 5.06 -3.56
CA GLN A 261 41.56 5.18 -4.13
C GLN A 261 41.69 4.09 -5.18
N LYS A 262 41.40 4.43 -6.44
CA LYS A 262 41.85 3.67 -7.59
C LYS A 262 43.31 4.07 -7.77
N ASN A 263 44.20 3.20 -7.29
CA ASN A 263 45.66 3.13 -7.44
C ASN A 263 46.38 4.31 -8.10
N LEU A 264 47.36 4.85 -7.36
CA LEU A 264 48.69 5.17 -7.92
C LEU A 264 49.43 3.86 -8.22
#